data_AF-A0A7M4AND2-F1
#
_entry.id   AF-A0A7M4AND2-F1
#
_cell.length_a   1.000
_cell.length_b   1.000
_cell.length_c   1.000
_cell.angle_alpha   90.00
_cell.angle_beta   90.00
_cell.angle_gamma   90.00
#
_symmetry.space_group_name_H-M   'P 1'
#
loop_
_entity.id
_entity.type
_entity.pdbx_description
1 polymer ?
#
loop_
_entity_poly.entity_id
_entity_poly.type
_entity_poly.pdbx_seq_one_letter_code
_entity_poly.pdbx_strand_id
1 'polypeptide(L)' 'MTTKEAVLTQLDEVEDPELELSIVELGLVYDVRFEIQDDGLHAEVDMTLTSPGCPAAPEIMAAAHRAAL' A
#
# COMPACT_ATOMS: atom_id res chain seq x y z
N MET A 1 8.99 13.17 10.32
CA MET A 1 9.40 11.75 10.36
C MET A 1 8.22 10.96 9.89
N THR A 2 8.31 10.34 8.71
CA THR A 2 7.26 9.47 8.19
C THR A 2 7.18 8.24 9.10
N THR A 3 6.06 8.06 9.80
CA THR A 3 5.85 6.91 10.68
C THR A 3 5.03 5.84 9.96
N LYS A 4 5.06 4.62 10.50
CA LYS A 4 4.23 3.51 10.01
C LYS A 4 2.75 3.89 10.00
N GLU A 5 2.27 4.58 11.04
CA GLU A 5 0.87 5.01 11.07
C GLU A 5 0.55 5.99 9.95
N ALA A 6 1.46 6.93 9.65
CA ALA A 6 1.24 7.90 8.58
C ALA A 6 1.12 7.22 7.21
N VAL A 7 1.94 6.22 6.92
CA VAL A 7 1.85 5.45 5.67
C VAL A 7 0.58 4.61 5.64
N LEU A 8 0.22 3.94 6.74
CA LEU A 8 -1.02 3.18 6.82
C LEU A 8 -2.26 4.06 6.62
N THR A 9 -2.29 5.28 7.17
CA THR A 9 -3.37 6.23 6.93
C THR A 9 -3.48 6.63 5.47
N GLN A 10 -2.35 6.84 4.77
CA GLN A 10 -2.40 7.14 3.34
C GLN A 10 -2.81 5.92 2.50
N LEU A 11 -2.37 4.72 2.88
CA LEU A 11 -2.80 3.48 2.22
C LEU A 11 -4.30 3.19 2.43
N ASP A 12 -4.89 3.71 3.51
CA ASP A 12 -6.33 3.59 3.78
C ASP A 12 -7.19 4.39 2.79
N GLU A 13 -6.62 5.44 2.16
CA GLU A 13 -7.28 6.18 1.08
C GLU A 13 -7.28 5.41 -0.26
N VAL A 14 -6.54 4.30 -0.35
CA VAL A 14 -6.48 3.46 -1.55
C VAL A 14 -7.58 2.42 -1.48
N GLU A 15 -8.59 2.60 -2.31
CA GLU A 15 -9.75 1.72 -2.42
C GLU A 15 -9.57 0.67 -3.53
N ASP A 16 -10.08 -0.53 -3.31
CA ASP A 16 -10.24 -1.55 -4.34
C ASP A 16 -11.45 -1.15 -5.23
N PRO A 17 -11.26 -0.90 -6.54
CA PRO A 17 -12.33 -0.44 -7.42
C PRO A 17 -13.40 -1.51 -7.70
N GLU A 18 -13.16 -2.78 -7.37
CA GLU A 18 -14.14 -3.86 -7.49
C GLU A 18 -15.00 -4.01 -6.22
N LEU A 19 -14.40 -3.79 -5.05
CA LEU A 19 -15.05 -3.98 -3.75
C LEU A 19 -15.50 -2.67 -3.08
N GLU A 20 -15.05 -1.51 -3.58
CA GLU A 20 -15.30 -0.18 -3.03
C GLU A 20 -14.92 -0.08 -1.54
N LEU A 21 -13.82 -0.75 -1.17
CA LEU A 21 -13.31 -0.84 0.20
C LEU A 21 -11.81 -0.57 0.23
N SER A 22 -11.33 0.00 1.34
CA SER A 22 -9.91 0.27 1.57
C SER A 22 -9.08 -1.02 1.55
N ILE A 23 -7.90 -0.98 0.94
CA ILE A 23 -6.95 -2.11 0.96
C ILE A 23 -6.44 -2.41 2.39
N VAL A 24 -6.49 -1.43 3.29
CA VAL A 24 -6.16 -1.60 4.71
C VAL A 24 -7.32 -2.28 5.43
N GLU A 25 -8.56 -1.86 5.17
CA GLU A 25 -9.77 -2.48 5.75
C GLU A 25 -9.98 -3.92 5.27
N LEU A 26 -9.66 -4.21 4.00
CA LEU A 26 -9.68 -5.55 3.45
C LEU A 26 -8.58 -6.46 4.04
N GLY A 27 -7.66 -5.91 4.81
CA GLY A 27 -6.53 -6.64 5.39
C GLY A 27 -5.54 -7.13 4.34
N LEU A 28 -5.47 -6.44 3.19
CA LEU A 28 -4.52 -6.76 2.12
C LEU A 28 -3.11 -6.29 2.45
N VAL A 29 -2.97 -5.25 3.29
CA VAL A 29 -1.68 -4.75 3.79
C VAL A 29 -1.31 -5.48 5.07
N TYR A 30 -0.18 -6.20 5.06
CA TYR A 30 0.31 -6.95 6.21
C TYR A 30 1.29 -6.16 7.06
N ASP A 31 2.26 -5.50 6.42
CA ASP A 31 3.31 -4.77 7.13
C ASP A 31 3.85 -3.60 6.31
N VAL A 32 4.40 -2.62 7.03
CA VAL A 32 5.13 -1.50 6.45
C VAL A 32 6.44 -1.38 7.21
N ARG A 33 7.55 -1.61 6.52
CA ARG A 33 8.91 -1.51 7.06
C ARG A 33 9.60 -0.30 6.47
N PHE A 34 10.44 0.35 7.27
CA PHE A 34 11.29 1.44 6.78
C PHE A 34 12.73 1.01 6.86
N GLU A 35 13.44 1.12 5.75
CA GLU A 35 14.86 0.83 5.64
C GLU A 35 15.60 2.10 5.24
N ILE A 36 16.74 2.36 5.87
CA ILE A 36 17.64 3.44 5.44
C ILE A 36 18.56 2.85 4.40
N GLN A 37 18.44 3.31 3.16
CA GLN A 37 19.33 2.97 2.05
C GLN A 37 20.24 4.18 1.74
N ASP A 38 21.30 3.96 0.96
CA ASP A 38 22.31 4.99 0.63
C ASP A 38 21.70 6.25 -0.03
N ASP A 39 20.53 6.09 -0.64
CA ASP A 39 19.74 7.04 -1.40
C ASP A 39 18.52 7.62 -0.64
N GLY A 40 18.28 7.19 0.60
CA GLY A 40 17.26 7.79 1.48
C GLY A 40 16.50 6.81 2.36
N LEU A 41 15.31 7.23 2.81
CA LEU A 41 14.39 6.37 3.55
C LEU A 41 13.52 5.60 2.55
N HIS A 42 13.66 4.28 2.53
CA HIS A 42 12.86 3.38 1.73
C HIS A 42 11.71 2.81 2.58
N ALA A 43 10.50 2.78 2.04
CA ALA A 43 9.35 2.16 2.68
C ALA A 43 8.96 0.89 1.91
N GLU A 44 9.09 -0.27 2.54
CA GLU A 44 8.58 -1.53 2.01
C GLU A 44 7.16 -1.78 2.54
N VAL A 45 6.23 -2.07 1.64
CA VAL A 45 4.84 -2.42 1.98
C VAL A 45 4.58 -3.85 1.55
N ASP A 46 4.39 -4.74 2.53
CA ASP A 46 3.99 -6.12 2.27
C ASP A 46 2.47 -6.17 2.08
N MET A 47 2.02 -6.55 0.88
CA MET A 47 0.59 -6.67 0.58
C MET A 47 0.26 -7.88 -0.29
N THR A 48 -0.96 -8.39 -0.14
CA THR A 48 -1.56 -9.42 -1.01
C THR A 48 -2.60 -8.79 -1.91
N LEU A 49 -2.74 -9.32 -3.13
CA LEU A 49 -3.85 -8.99 -4.02
C LEU A 49 -4.82 -10.16 -4.07
N THR A 50 -6.11 -9.84 -4.06
CA THR A 50 -7.23 -10.77 -3.88
C THR A 50 -7.37 -11.77 -5.04
N SER A 51 -6.71 -11.56 -6.19
CA SER A 51 -6.76 -12.50 -7.32
C SER A 51 -5.52 -12.47 -8.22
N PRO A 52 -4.91 -13.64 -8.54
CA PRO A 52 -3.89 -13.73 -9.58
C PRO A 52 -4.52 -13.42 -10.95
N GLY A 53 -4.13 -12.29 -11.54
CA GLY A 53 -4.64 -11.83 -12.83
C GLY A 53 -5.78 -10.81 -12.78
N CYS A 54 -6.07 -10.22 -11.61
CA CYS A 54 -7.01 -9.09 -11.52
C CYS A 54 -6.49 -7.91 -12.36
N PRO A 55 -7.30 -7.33 -13.27
CA PRO A 55 -6.89 -6.18 -14.08
C PRO A 55 -6.63 -4.92 -13.25
N ALA A 56 -7.22 -4.81 -12.06
CA ALA A 56 -7.03 -3.69 -11.13
C ALA A 56 -5.75 -3.78 -10.29
N ALA A 57 -5.11 -4.95 -10.22
CA ALA A 57 -3.84 -5.16 -9.50
C ALA A 57 -2.77 -4.07 -9.75
N PRO A 58 -2.38 -3.78 -11.01
CA PRO A 58 -1.39 -2.74 -11.28
C PRO A 58 -1.87 -1.33 -10.89
N GLU A 59 -3.17 -1.06 -10.95
CA GLU A 59 -3.75 0.23 -10.56
C GLU A 59 -3.68 0.44 -9.05
N ILE A 60 -4.07 -0.58 -8.27
CA ILE A 60 -3.98 -0.58 -6.80
C ILE A 60 -2.51 -0.44 -6.36
N MET A 61 -1.59 -1.20 -6.97
CA MET A 61 -0.16 -1.11 -6.67
C MET A 61 0.40 0.29 -6.96
N ALA A 62 0.00 0.91 -8.08
CA ALA A 62 0.41 2.26 -8.42
C ALA A 62 -0.19 3.31 -7.48
N ALA A 63 -1.44 3.13 -7.05
CA ALA A 63 -2.08 3.99 -6.07
C ALA A 63 -1.39 3.90 -4.70
N ALA A 64 -1.13 2.69 -4.21
CA ALA A 64 -0.38 2.45 -2.97
C ALA A 64 1.02 3.08 -3.00
N HIS A 65 1.74 2.93 -4.12
CA HIS A 65 3.05 3.56 -4.28
C HIS A 65 2.97 5.09 -4.27
N ARG A 66 1.93 5.69 -4.85
CA ARG A 66 1.74 7.16 -4.82
C ARG A 66 1.34 7.67 -3.44
N ALA A 67 0.52 6.92 -2.72
CA ALA A 67 0.09 7.25 -1.35
C ALA A 67 1.24 7.12 -0.33
N ALA A 68 2.28 6.34 -0.63
CA ALA A 68 3.42 6.18 0.27
C ALA A 68 4.54 7.24 0.10
N LEU A 69 4.41 8.17 -0.86
CA LEU A 69 5.36 9.28 -1.13
C LEU A 69 5.11 10.51 -0.26
#